data_AF-A0A0X3S4X6-F1
#
_entry.id   AF-A0A0X3S4X6-F1
#
_cell.length_a   1.000
_cell.length_b   1.000
_cell.length_c   1.000
_cell.angle_alpha   90.00
_cell.angle_beta   90.00
_cell.angle_gamma   90.00
#
_symmetry.space_group_name_H-M   'P 1'
#
loop_
_entity.id
_entity.type
_entity.pdbx_description
1 polymer ?
#
loop_
_entity_poly.entity_id
_entity_poly.type
_entity_poly.pdbx_seq_one_letter_code
_entity_poly.pdbx_strand_id
1 'polypeptide(L)'
;MLVFGEENQGGFSWSLLWTLDGAEADPTVWFREYDEPAIAEQEPLNGFLIQFSLYEASMGADYRAVSHSLTGEQVDRLAEELLPVPLLPFWPGAPTRF
;
A
#
# COMPACT_ATOMS: atom_id res chain seq x y z
N MET A 1 -5.18 -18.29 -4.04
CA MET A 1 -4.76 -17.04 -3.38
C MET A 1 -5.59 -16.85 -2.13
N LEU A 2 -4.96 -16.47 -1.04
CA LEU A 2 -5.62 -16.10 0.20
C LEU A 2 -5.78 -14.58 0.20
N VAL A 3 -7.00 -14.09 0.03
CA VAL A 3 -7.31 -12.65 0.14
C VAL A 3 -7.39 -12.29 1.62
N PHE A 4 -6.71 -11.23 2.03
CA PHE A 4 -6.67 -10.82 3.43
C PHE A 4 -6.97 -9.32 3.65
N GLY A 5 -7.00 -8.53 2.58
CA GLY A 5 -7.40 -7.13 2.62
C GLY A 5 -8.25 -6.80 1.39
N GLU A 6 -9.30 -6.02 1.61
CA GLU A 6 -10.17 -5.51 0.55
C GLU A 6 -10.54 -4.06 0.86
N GLU A 7 -10.44 -3.19 -0.14
CA GLU A 7 -10.80 -1.78 -0.06
C GLU A 7 -11.77 -1.41 -1.18
N ASN A 8 -12.41 -0.24 -1.04
CA ASN A 8 -13.35 0.30 -2.04
C ASN A 8 -14.43 -0.72 -2.45
N GLN A 9 -15.00 -1.42 -1.46
CA GLN A 9 -16.08 -2.41 -1.63
C GLN A 9 -15.69 -3.57 -2.56
N GLY A 10 -14.41 -3.98 -2.51
CA GLY A 10 -13.85 -5.06 -3.33
C GLY A 10 -13.24 -4.57 -4.65
N GLY A 11 -13.20 -3.25 -4.88
CA GLY A 11 -12.48 -2.68 -6.02
C GLY A 11 -10.96 -2.83 -5.91
N PHE A 12 -10.43 -2.96 -4.69
CA PHE A 12 -9.03 -3.24 -4.43
C PHE A 12 -8.91 -4.44 -3.52
N SER A 13 -7.98 -5.35 -3.81
CA SER A 13 -7.72 -6.50 -2.94
C SER A 13 -6.24 -6.82 -2.84
N TRP A 14 -5.85 -7.30 -1.66
CA TRP A 14 -4.51 -7.80 -1.37
C TRP A 14 -4.58 -9.27 -0.98
N SER A 15 -3.66 -10.04 -1.55
CA SER A 15 -3.67 -11.48 -1.39
C SER A 15 -2.27 -12.08 -1.32
N LEU A 16 -2.21 -13.29 -0.77
CA LEU A 16 -1.00 -14.10 -0.73
C LEU A 16 -1.16 -15.31 -1.65
N LEU A 17 -0.05 -15.71 -2.28
CA LEU A 17 0.06 -17.04 -2.88
C LEU A 17 0.24 -18.08 -1.76
N TRP A 18 -0.86 -18.41 -1.08
CA TRP A 18 -0.85 -19.43 -0.04
C TRP A 18 -0.84 -20.83 -0.66
N THR A 19 0.22 -21.60 -0.41
CA THR A 19 0.29 -23.03 -0.72
C THR A 19 0.64 -23.80 0.55
N LEU A 20 0.06 -25.00 0.71
CA LEU A 20 0.25 -25.84 1.90
C LEU A 20 1.68 -26.38 2.04
N ASP A 21 2.44 -26.43 0.92
CA ASP A 21 3.72 -27.14 0.84
C ASP A 21 4.95 -26.22 0.82
N GLY A 22 4.80 -24.90 0.91
CA GLY A 22 5.93 -23.98 0.78
C GLY A 22 5.55 -22.52 0.95
N ALA A 23 5.09 -22.12 2.13
CA ALA A 23 4.92 -20.71 2.45
C ALA A 23 6.29 -20.04 2.59
N GLU A 24 6.49 -18.95 1.85
CA GLU A 24 7.61 -18.02 2.06
C GLU A 24 7.61 -17.55 3.51
N ALA A 25 8.80 -17.34 4.10
CA ALA A 25 8.92 -16.84 5.48
C ALA A 25 8.29 -15.45 5.64
N ASP A 26 8.33 -14.66 4.57
CA ASP A 26 7.75 -13.34 4.45
C ASP A 26 7.20 -13.19 3.03
N PRO A 27 5.92 -13.54 2.82
CA PRO A 27 5.40 -13.78 1.48
C PRO A 27 5.20 -12.50 0.68
N THR A 28 5.40 -12.60 -0.62
CA THR A 28 5.02 -11.54 -1.57
C THR A 28 3.52 -11.24 -1.49
N VAL A 29 3.18 -9.96 -1.35
CA VAL A 29 1.79 -9.47 -1.39
C VAL A 29 1.41 -9.13 -2.82
N TRP A 30 0.22 -9.58 -3.24
CA TRP A 30 -0.32 -9.33 -4.57
C TRP A 30 -1.52 -8.41 -4.49
N PHE A 31 -1.40 -7.25 -5.13
CA PHE A 31 -2.45 -6.26 -5.31
C PHE A 31 -3.26 -6.54 -6.58
N ARG A 32 -4.57 -6.37 -6.51
CA ARG A 32 -5.47 -6.39 -7.67
C ARG A 32 -6.44 -5.22 -7.59
N GLU A 33 -6.57 -4.52 -8.72
CA GLU A 33 -7.59 -3.50 -8.96
C GLU A 33 -8.68 -4.08 -9.88
N TYR A 34 -9.91 -4.12 -9.39
CA TYR A 34 -11.09 -4.69 -10.06
C TYR A 34 -10.79 -6.07 -10.68
N ASP A 35 -10.98 -6.19 -12.00
CA ASP A 35 -10.76 -7.41 -12.78
C ASP A 35 -9.38 -7.44 -13.46
N GLU A 36 -8.47 -6.52 -13.10
CA GLU A 36 -7.13 -6.47 -13.69
C GLU A 36 -6.25 -7.63 -13.19
N PRO A 37 -5.20 -8.00 -13.96
CA PRO A 37 -4.21 -8.95 -13.49
C PRO A 37 -3.57 -8.48 -12.17
N ALA A 38 -3.39 -9.41 -11.23
CA ALA A 38 -2.72 -9.09 -9.98
C ALA A 38 -1.24 -8.74 -10.23
N ILE A 39 -0.77 -7.70 -9.56
CA ILE A 39 0.61 -7.22 -9.60
C ILE A 39 1.21 -7.28 -8.19
N ALA A 40 2.53 -7.46 -8.10
CA ALA A 40 3.19 -7.54 -6.80
C ALA A 40 3.29 -6.15 -6.16
N GLU A 41 3.02 -6.09 -4.86
CA GLU A 41 3.48 -4.99 -4.01
C GLU A 41 5.02 -4.99 -3.93
N GLN A 42 5.60 -3.83 -3.60
CA GLN A 42 7.05 -3.70 -3.55
C GLN A 42 7.65 -4.24 -2.24
N GLU A 43 6.92 -4.11 -1.13
CA GLU A 43 7.28 -4.73 0.14
C GLU A 43 6.67 -6.13 0.25
N PRO A 44 7.38 -7.10 0.86
CA PRO A 44 6.77 -8.33 1.32
C PRO A 44 5.83 -8.07 2.50
N LEU A 45 5.13 -9.11 2.97
CA LEU A 45 4.03 -8.99 3.92
C LEU A 45 4.37 -8.17 5.18
N ASN A 46 5.55 -8.31 5.77
CA ASN A 46 5.90 -7.56 6.98
C ASN A 46 5.91 -6.02 6.77
N GLY A 47 6.55 -5.53 5.73
CA GLY A 47 6.68 -4.13 5.37
C GLY A 47 5.35 -3.61 4.85
N PHE A 48 4.66 -4.43 4.05
CA PHE A 48 3.32 -4.16 3.58
C PHE A 48 2.36 -3.90 4.73
N LEU A 49 2.35 -4.72 5.79
CA LEU A 49 1.44 -4.53 6.93
C LEU A 49 1.68 -3.20 7.66
N ILE A 50 2.92 -2.73 7.71
CA ILE A 50 3.25 -1.41 8.26
C ILE A 50 2.70 -0.31 7.34
N GLN A 51 2.95 -0.39 6.03
CA GLN A 51 2.45 0.57 5.06
C GLN A 51 0.92 0.64 5.02
N PHE A 52 0.26 -0.51 5.00
CA PHE A 52 -1.19 -0.61 5.01
C PHE A 52 -1.77 0.02 6.27
N SER A 53 -1.15 -0.22 7.43
CA SER A 53 -1.57 0.42 8.69
C SER A 53 -1.40 1.94 8.65
N LEU A 54 -0.30 2.45 8.07
CA LEU A 54 -0.08 3.89 7.90
C LEU A 54 -1.09 4.51 6.92
N TYR A 55 -1.39 3.82 5.83
CA TYR A 55 -2.39 4.24 4.85
C TYR A 55 -3.77 4.34 5.51
N GLU A 56 -4.23 3.28 6.17
CA GLU A 56 -5.53 3.25 6.84
C GLU A 56 -5.63 4.31 7.95
N ALA A 57 -4.57 4.50 8.74
CA ALA A 57 -4.53 5.56 9.73
C ALA A 57 -4.64 6.96 9.10
N SER A 58 -4.02 7.19 7.94
CA SER A 58 -4.08 8.47 7.23
C SER A 58 -5.45 8.73 6.60
N MET A 59 -6.07 7.69 6.02
CA MET A 59 -7.37 7.78 5.35
C MET A 59 -8.54 7.83 6.34
N GLY A 60 -8.38 7.18 7.49
CA GLY A 60 -9.34 7.16 8.60
C GLY A 60 -9.21 8.32 9.59
N ALA A 61 -8.23 9.22 9.43
CA ALA A 61 -8.05 10.35 10.34
C ALA A 61 -9.25 11.32 10.33
N ASP A 62 -9.61 11.84 11.52
CA ASP A 62 -10.71 12.80 11.70
C ASP A 62 -10.56 14.06 10.83
N TYR A 63 -9.32 14.49 10.63
CA TYR A 63 -8.96 15.61 9.76
C TYR A 63 -8.11 15.11 8.60
N ARG A 64 -8.72 15.09 7.41
CA ARG A 64 -8.07 14.64 6.17
C ARG A 64 -7.73 15.83 5.30
N ALA A 65 -6.44 16.08 5.08
CA ALA A 65 -5.96 17.09 4.14
C ALA A 65 -5.49 16.41 2.85
N VAL A 66 -6.44 16.11 1.94
CA VAL A 66 -6.15 15.49 0.64
C VAL A 66 -6.15 16.56 -0.43
N SER A 67 -5.15 16.53 -1.32
CA SER A 67 -5.11 17.35 -2.53
C SER A 67 -4.87 16.48 -3.75
N HIS A 68 -5.66 16.67 -4.79
CA HIS A 68 -5.54 15.93 -6.06
C HIS A 68 -4.57 16.59 -7.05
N SER A 69 -4.04 17.77 -6.74
CA SER A 69 -3.33 18.60 -7.71
C SER A 69 -2.18 19.38 -7.04
N LEU A 70 -1.26 18.66 -6.42
CA LEU A 70 0.03 19.20 -5.99
C LEU A 70 1.08 18.99 -7.07
N THR A 71 1.94 19.99 -7.27
CA THR A 71 3.19 19.80 -8.04
C THR A 71 4.22 19.05 -7.19
N GLY A 72 5.23 18.45 -7.83
CA GLY A 72 6.33 17.80 -7.11
C GLY A 72 7.02 18.74 -6.11
N GLU A 73 7.27 19.99 -6.50
CA GLU A 73 7.86 21.00 -5.61
C GLU A 73 7.00 21.29 -4.37
N GLN A 74 5.67 21.32 -4.53
CA GLN A 74 4.76 21.50 -3.39
C GLN A 74 4.77 20.30 -2.46
N VAL A 75 4.84 19.08 -3.00
CA VAL A 75 4.98 17.85 -2.21
C VAL A 75 6.30 17.85 -1.44
N ASP A 76 7.41 18.14 -2.11
CA ASP A 76 8.74 18.18 -1.50
C ASP A 76 8.78 19.19 -0.35
N ARG A 77 8.20 20.39 -0.53
CA ARG A 77 8.13 21.40 0.51
C ARG A 77 7.25 21.00 1.70
N LEU A 78 6.17 20.26 1.47
CA LEU A 78 5.34 19.74 2.55
C LEU A 78 6.03 18.61 3.32
N ALA A 79 6.88 17.84 2.64
CA ALA A 79 7.61 16.70 3.21
C ALA A 79 8.97 17.07 3.84
N GLU A 80 9.47 18.30 3.66
CA GLU A 80 10.82 18.72 4.05
C GLU A 80 11.14 18.47 5.54
N GLU A 81 10.15 18.65 6.42
CA GLU A 81 10.28 18.47 7.88
C GLU A 81 9.86 17.07 8.35
N LEU A 82 9.43 16.20 7.44
CA LEU A 82 9.01 14.84 7.75
C LEU A 82 10.18 13.86 7.62
N LEU A 83 10.17 12.83 8.46
CA LEU A 83 11.11 11.73 8.35
C LEU A 83 10.47 10.63 7.51
N PRO A 84 11.05 10.27 6.34
CA PRO A 84 10.49 9.21 5.53
C PRO A 84 10.63 7.87 6.24
N VAL A 85 9.59 7.07 6.15
CA VAL A 85 9.60 5.67 6.56
C VAL A 85 10.50 4.91 5.59
N PRO A 86 11.50 4.13 6.07
CA PRO A 86 12.49 3.48 5.21
C PRO A 86 11.93 2.21 4.55
N LEU A 87 10.82 2.36 3.82
CA LEU A 87 10.15 1.32 3.05
C LEU A 87 10.06 1.76 1.58
N LEU A 88 9.90 0.80 0.68
CA LEU A 88 9.60 1.01 -0.72
C LEU A 88 8.22 1.69 -0.87
N PRO A 89 7.84 2.19 -2.06
CA PRO A 89 6.53 2.77 -2.24
C PRO A 89 5.40 1.73 -2.11
N PHE A 90 4.38 2.08 -1.33
CA PHE A 90 3.12 1.35 -1.21
C PHE A 90 2.24 1.57 -2.44
N TRP A 91 1.45 0.56 -2.80
CA TRP A 91 0.43 0.62 -3.85
C TRP A 91 1.00 0.90 -5.26
N PRO A 92 1.21 -0.13 -6.10
CA PRO A 92 1.90 0.03 -7.37
C PRO A 92 1.16 0.90 -8.39
N GLY A 93 -0.18 0.98 -8.33
CA GLY A 93 -1.00 1.81 -9.21
C GLY A 93 -0.93 3.31 -8.86
N ALA A 94 -0.61 3.65 -7.62
CA ALA A 94 -0.43 5.02 -7.14
C ALA A 94 0.69 5.08 -6.09
N PRO A 95 1.96 4.99 -6.52
CA PRO A 95 3.09 4.82 -5.61
C PRO A 95 3.14 5.88 -4.52
N THR A 96 2.91 5.44 -3.28
CA THR A 96 2.82 6.29 -2.10
C THR A 96 4.01 6.04 -1.18
N ARG A 97 4.63 7.10 -0.68
CA ARG A 97 5.68 7.03 0.35
C ARG A 97 5.14 7.65 1.64
N PHE A 98 5.57 7.08 2.77
CA PHE A 98 5.24 7.53 4.11
C PHE A 98 6.47 8.15 4.78
#